data_AF-A0A2N1JSK3-F1
#
_entry.id   AF-A0A2N1JSK3-F1
#
_cell.length_a   1.000
_cell.length_b   1.000
_cell.length_c   1.000
_cell.angle_alpha   90.00
_cell.angle_beta   90.00
_cell.angle_gamma   90.00
#
_symmetry.space_group_name_H-M   'P 1'
#
loop_
_entity.id
_entity.type
_entity.pdbx_description
1 polymer ?
#
loop_
_entity_poly.entity_id
_entity_poly.type
_entity_poly.pdbx_seq_one_letter_code
_entity_poly.pdbx_strand_id
1 'polypeptide(L)' 'MLDVLRLIIFIVVAIGAIFNIYLEFKKPKKSIFSIVFLSVLLIGASGLIKNILSQLL' A
#
# COMPACT_ATOMS: atom_id res chain seq x y z
N MET A 1 0.45 19.31 10.16
CA MET A 1 0.51 18.24 11.21
C MET A 1 -0.36 17.03 10.84
N LEU A 2 -1.58 17.23 10.33
CA LEU A 2 -2.47 16.15 9.92
C LEU A 2 -1.99 15.41 8.64
N ASP A 3 -1.33 16.11 7.72
CA ASP A 3 -0.77 15.51 6.50
C ASP A 3 0.40 14.57 6.76
N VAL A 4 1.25 14.90 7.72
CA VAL A 4 2.35 14.02 8.18
C VAL A 4 1.79 12.75 8.82
N LEU A 5 0.71 12.87 9.61
CA LEU A 5 0.04 11.71 10.20
C LEU A 5 -0.59 10.82 9.11
N ARG A 6 -1.27 11.41 8.13
CA ARG A 6 -1.80 10.69 6.96
C ARG A 6 -0.70 9.98 6.19
N LEU A 7 0.43 10.64 5.97
CA LEU A 7 1.59 10.07 5.29
C LEU A 7 2.10 8.81 6.00
N ILE A 8 2.27 8.88 7.33
CA ILE A 8 2.71 7.74 8.14
C ILE A 8 1.73 6.57 8.00
N ILE A 9 0.41 6.82 8.08
CA ILE A 9 -0.62 5.79 7.93
C ILE A 9 -0.52 5.13 6.54
N PHE A 10 -0.43 5.91 5.46
CA PHE A 10 -0.34 5.35 4.12
C PHE A 10 0.95 4.58 3.88
N ILE A 11 2.07 4.98 4.48
CA ILE A 11 3.32 4.21 4.44
C ILE A 11 3.13 2.84 5.10
N VAL A 12 2.52 2.79 6.28
CA VAL A 12 2.22 1.52 6.97
C VAL A 12 1.32 0.63 6.11
N VAL A 13 0.29 1.20 5.47
CA VAL A 13 -0.60 0.47 4.55
C VAL A 13 0.18 -0.09 3.35
N ALA A 14 1.06 0.70 2.73
CA ALA A 14 1.87 0.26 1.60
C ALA A 14 2.81 -0.90 1.97
N ILE A 15 3.49 -0.80 3.12
CA ILE A 15 4.36 -1.86 3.62
C ILE A 15 3.55 -3.13 3.90
N GLY A 16 2.39 -3.00 4.55
CA GLY A 16 1.50 -4.12 4.83
C GLY A 16 0.99 -4.81 3.56
N ALA A 17 0.65 -4.03 2.54
CA ALA A 17 0.24 -4.56 1.24
C ALA A 17 1.38 -5.35 0.57
N ILE A 18 2.62 -4.82 0.55
CA ILE A 18 3.79 -5.53 0.00
C ILE A 18 4.01 -6.85 0.74
N PHE A 19 3.97 -6.85 2.06
CA PHE A 19 4.19 -8.05 2.86
C PHE A 19 3.11 -9.11 2.63
N ASN A 20 1.83 -8.70 2.57
CA ASN A 20 0.73 -9.60 2.28
C ASN A 20 0.80 -10.16 0.85
N ILE A 21 1.19 -9.35 -0.14
CA ILE A 21 1.44 -9.84 -1.50
C ILE A 21 2.52 -10.91 -1.49
N TYR A 22 3.64 -10.65 -0.82
CA TYR A 22 4.75 -11.60 -0.70
C TYR A 22 4.30 -12.92 -0.05
N LEU A 23 3.54 -12.84 1.05
CA LEU A 23 2.97 -14.02 1.70
C LEU A 23 1.99 -14.77 0.80
N GLU A 24 1.13 -14.06 0.07
CA GLU A 24 0.18 -14.66 -0.86
C GLU A 24 0.89 -15.43 -1.97
N PHE A 25 2.03 -14.91 -2.47
CA PHE A 25 2.86 -15.61 -3.46
C PHE A 25 3.56 -16.86 -2.93
N LYS A 26 3.80 -16.95 -1.62
CA LYS A 26 4.33 -18.16 -0.97
C LYS A 26 3.28 -19.25 -0.74
N LYS A 27 1.98 -18.93 -0.81
CA LYS A 27 0.94 -19.93 -0.60
C LYS A 27 0.92 -20.96 -1.73
N PRO A 28 0.68 -22.25 -1.42
CA PRO A 28 0.56 -23.30 -2.44
C PRO A 28 -0.67 -23.10 -3.35
N LYS A 29 -1.75 -22.52 -2.81
CA LYS A 29 -2.90 -22.04 -3.57
C LYS A 29 -2.97 -20.51 -3.46
N LYS A 30 -2.62 -19.84 -4.54
CA LYS A 30 -2.59 -18.37 -4.62
C LYS A 30 -3.99 -17.85 -4.94
N SER A 31 -4.47 -16.87 -4.19
CA SER A 31 -5.68 -16.15 -4.55
C SER A 31 -5.35 -15.00 -5.50
N ILE A 32 -5.74 -15.14 -6.76
CA ILE A 32 -5.59 -14.09 -7.78
C ILE A 32 -6.33 -12.82 -7.33
N PHE A 33 -7.51 -12.96 -6.73
CA PHE A 33 -8.27 -11.85 -6.18
C PHE A 33 -7.49 -11.10 -5.10
N SER A 34 -6.87 -11.82 -4.16
CA SER A 34 -6.06 -11.22 -3.08
C SER A 34 -4.89 -10.43 -3.64
N ILE A 35 -4.17 -11.01 -4.60
CA ILE A 35 -3.03 -10.35 -5.27
C ILE A 35 -3.51 -9.06 -5.97
N VAL A 36 -4.55 -9.14 -6.79
CA VAL A 36 -5.09 -7.98 -7.52
C VAL A 36 -5.57 -6.90 -6.56
N PHE A 37 -6.33 -7.28 -5.52
CA PHE A 37 -6.82 -6.35 -4.51
C PHE A 37 -5.68 -5.63 -3.80
N LEU A 38 -4.67 -6.36 -3.33
CA LEU A 38 -3.50 -5.79 -2.67
C LEU A 38 -2.66 -4.91 -3.60
N SER A 39 -2.54 -5.27 -4.88
CA SER A 39 -1.86 -4.45 -5.89
C SER A 39 -2.59 -3.13 -6.13
N VAL A 40 -3.93 -3.14 -6.23
CA VAL A 40 -4.72 -1.90 -6.35
C VAL A 40 -4.58 -1.04 -5.09
N LEU A 41 -4.59 -1.66 -3.91
CA LEU A 41 -4.35 -1.00 -2.63
C LEU A 41 -2.98 -0.32 -2.58
N LEU A 42 -1.95 -1.01 -3.08
CA LEU A 42 -0.59 -0.48 -3.13
C LEU A 42 -0.49 0.73 -4.07
N ILE A 43 -1.06 0.63 -5.29
CA ILE A 43 -1.06 1.73 -6.26
C ILE A 43 -1.81 2.94 -5.68
N GLY A 44 -2.97 2.73 -5.07
CA GLY A 44 -3.75 3.78 -4.42
C GLY A 44 -2.99 4.47 -3.29
N ALA A 45 -2.37 3.67 -2.39
CA ALA A 45 -1.55 4.19 -1.30
C ALA A 45 -0.35 4.99 -1.82
N SER A 46 0.36 4.51 -2.84
CA SER A 46 1.49 5.22 -3.45
C SER A 46 1.06 6.55 -4.09
N GLY A 47 -0.10 6.59 -4.75
CA GLY A 47 -0.65 7.82 -5.33
C GLY A 47 -0.96 8.87 -4.25
N LEU A 48 -1.56 8.45 -3.14
CA LEU A 48 -1.87 9.32 -2.01
C LEU A 48 -0.62 9.81 -1.29
N ILE A 49 0.38 8.95 -1.09
CA ILE A 49 1.70 9.32 -0.56
C ILE A 49 2.34 10.39 -1.45
N LYS A 50 2.37 10.18 -2.77
CA LYS A 50 2.93 11.15 -3.72
C LYS A 50 2.19 12.49 -3.66
N ASN A 51 0.86 12.48 -3.59
CA ASN A 51 0.07 13.69 -3.51
C ASN A 51 0.36 14.47 -2.23
N ILE A 52 0.39 13.79 -1.08
CA ILE A 52 0.70 14.42 0.22
C ILE A 52 2.12 14.98 0.20
N LEU A 53 3.08 14.24 -0.35
CA LEU A 53 4.47 14.68 -0.45
C LEU A 53 4.62 15.91 -1.35
N SER A 54 3.91 15.95 -2.48
CA SER A 54 3.90 17.10 -3.41
C SER A 54 3.24 18.35 -2.82
N GLN A 55 2.41 18.22 -1.80
CA GLN A 55 1.80 19.36 -1.10
C GLN A 55 2.68 19.85 0.07
N LEU A 56 3.63 19.01 0.52
CA LEU A 56 4.51 19.30 1.66
C LEU A 56 5.85 19.92 1.23
N LEU A 57 6.29 19.66 -0.01
CA LEU A 57 7.58 20.03 -0.59
C LEU A 57 7.38 21.09 -1.69
#